data_AF-A0A2H9QTP4-F1
#
_entry.id   AF-A0A2H9QTP4-F1
#
_cell.length_a   1.000
_cell.length_b   1.000
_cell.length_c   1.000
_cell.angle_alpha   90.00
_cell.angle_beta   90.00
_cell.angle_gamma   90.00
#
_symmetry.space_group_name_H-M   'P 1'
#
loop_
_entity.id
_entity.type
_entity.pdbx_description
1 polymer ?
#
loop_
_entity_poly.entity_id
_entity_poly.type
_entity_poly.pdbx_seq_one_letter_code
_entity_poly.pdbx_strand_id
1 'polypeptide(L)'
;MRHLLGMMQEGENVSHSGRFALTTFLHAVGMDAEQILSLFSSAPDFDEHKSRYQIEHITGKTSGTEYTPPECRTMKTYGICVNENSLCMREWMTHPLKYYRTKEKEGRLRTGKKLDIGLKKAEGELEKNRKTGWR
;
A
#
# COMPACT_ATOMS: atom_id res chain seq x y z
N MET A 1 -1.12 -7.31 -2.60
CA MET A 1 -1.27 -5.85 -2.40
C MET A 1 -2.71 -5.39 -2.47
N ARG A 2 -3.44 -5.49 -3.60
CA ARG A 2 -4.86 -5.07 -3.67
C ARG A 2 -5.74 -5.66 -2.56
N HIS A 3 -5.57 -6.94 -2.25
CA HIS A 3 -6.31 -7.58 -1.16
C HIS A 3 -6.00 -6.95 0.22
N LEU A 4 -4.71 -6.76 0.56
CA LEU A 4 -4.31 -6.11 1.82
C LEU A 4 -4.85 -4.69 1.94
N LEU A 5 -4.89 -3.94 0.83
CA LEU A 5 -5.50 -2.61 0.79
C LEU A 5 -7.01 -2.68 1.03
N GLY A 6 -7.70 -3.64 0.41
CA GLY A 6 -9.14 -3.87 0.64
C GLY A 6 -9.43 -4.18 2.11
N MET A 7 -8.72 -5.14 2.69
CA MET A 7 -8.84 -5.47 4.12
C MET A 7 -8.65 -4.23 5.01
N MET A 8 -7.63 -3.42 4.74
CA MET A 8 -7.37 -2.20 5.50
C MET A 8 -8.52 -1.19 5.38
N GLN A 9 -9.09 -1.02 4.18
CA GLN A 9 -10.20 -0.09 3.92
C GLN A 9 -11.53 -0.60 4.49
N GLU A 10 -11.70 -1.91 4.60
CA GLU A 10 -12.87 -2.57 5.19
C GLU A 10 -12.80 -2.60 6.73
N GLY A 11 -11.72 -2.08 7.33
CA GLY A 11 -11.51 -2.09 8.77
C GLY A 11 -11.21 -3.48 9.31
N GLU A 12 -10.71 -4.38 8.47
CA GLU A 12 -10.22 -5.69 8.90
C GLU A 12 -8.83 -5.57 9.51
N ASN A 13 -8.51 -6.48 10.44
CA ASN A 13 -7.20 -6.50 11.06
C ASN A 13 -6.13 -7.08 10.10
N VAL A 14 -5.26 -6.21 9.59
CA VAL A 14 -4.10 -6.60 8.80
C VAL A 14 -2.92 -6.93 9.73
N SER A 15 -2.27 -8.07 9.51
CA SER A 15 -1.09 -8.48 10.30
C SER A 15 0.05 -7.47 10.23
N HIS A 16 0.96 -7.47 11.22
CA HIS A 16 2.11 -6.57 11.24
C HIS A 16 2.95 -6.66 9.94
N SER A 17 3.24 -7.87 9.48
CA SER A 17 3.93 -8.11 8.20
C SER A 17 3.13 -7.58 7.00
N GLY A 18 1.81 -7.70 7.02
CA GLY A 18 0.92 -7.16 5.99
C GLY A 18 0.93 -5.63 5.94
N ARG A 19 0.89 -4.98 7.12
CA ARG A 19 0.98 -3.51 7.25
C ARG A 19 2.33 -3.00 6.74
N PHE A 20 3.43 -3.63 7.15
CA PHE A 20 4.77 -3.30 6.66
C PHE A 20 4.87 -3.45 5.13
N ALA A 21 4.40 -4.58 4.58
CA ALA A 21 4.42 -4.83 3.14
C ALA A 21 3.56 -3.84 2.35
N LEU A 22 2.42 -3.42 2.92
CA LEU A 22 1.55 -2.43 2.31
C LEU A 22 2.19 -1.03 2.34
N THR A 23 2.70 -0.58 3.48
CA THR A 23 3.35 0.74 3.63
C THR A 23 4.53 0.89 2.67
N THR A 24 5.46 -0.05 2.68
CA THR A 24 6.62 -0.03 1.78
C THR A 24 6.20 -0.05 0.31
N PHE A 25 5.16 -0.80 -0.04
CA PHE A 25 4.65 -0.87 -1.41
C PHE A 25 4.00 0.44 -1.86
N LEU A 26 3.12 1.01 -1.04
CA LEU A 26 2.44 2.28 -1.33
C LEU A 26 3.45 3.42 -1.47
N HIS A 27 4.45 3.46 -0.59
CA HIS A 27 5.53 4.42 -0.69
C HIS A 27 6.34 4.25 -1.98
N ALA A 28 6.74 3.02 -2.32
CA ALA A 28 7.50 2.72 -3.54
C ALA A 28 6.74 3.01 -4.85
N VAL A 29 5.40 3.10 -4.82
CA VAL A 29 4.59 3.53 -5.99
C VAL A 29 4.28 5.04 -6.00
N GLY A 30 4.76 5.78 -5.00
CA GLY A 30 4.76 7.25 -4.97
C GLY A 30 3.81 7.89 -3.97
N MET A 31 3.28 7.16 -2.99
CA MET A 31 2.49 7.77 -1.91
C MET A 31 3.38 8.33 -0.80
N ASP A 32 2.99 9.48 -0.26
CA ASP A 32 3.64 10.06 0.91
C ASP A 32 3.13 9.48 2.23
N ALA A 33 3.81 9.80 3.33
CA ALA A 33 3.46 9.29 4.66
C ALA A 33 2.06 9.73 5.13
N GLU A 34 1.59 10.94 4.78
CA GLU A 34 0.26 11.43 5.17
C GLU A 34 -0.84 10.68 4.43
N GLN A 35 -0.66 10.46 3.14
CA GLN A 35 -1.60 9.70 2.31
C GLN A 35 -1.70 8.25 2.80
N ILE A 36 -0.56 7.62 3.15
CA ILE A 36 -0.56 6.28 3.72
C ILE A 36 -1.23 6.26 5.09
N LEU A 37 -0.95 7.24 5.95
CA LEU A 37 -1.59 7.35 7.26
C LEU A 37 -3.11 7.50 7.15
N SER A 38 -3.58 8.31 6.21
CA SER A 38 -5.01 8.49 5.94
C SER A 38 -5.70 7.17 5.56
N LEU A 39 -5.03 6.29 4.80
CA LEU A 39 -5.57 4.96 4.47
C LEU A 39 -5.66 4.05 5.70
N PHE A 40 -4.73 4.18 6.64
CA PHE A 40 -4.68 3.37 7.86
C PHE A 40 -5.68 3.85 8.92
N SER A 41 -6.24 5.05 8.77
CA SER A 41 -7.24 5.61 9.70
C SER A 41 -8.54 4.80 9.77
N SER A 42 -8.80 3.95 8.77
CA SER A 42 -9.95 3.02 8.76
C SER A 42 -9.70 1.73 9.54
N ALA A 43 -8.48 1.49 10.03
CA ALA A 43 -8.16 0.29 10.79
C ALA A 43 -8.84 0.32 12.18
N PRO A 44 -9.30 -0.83 12.70
CA PRO A 44 -10.06 -0.90 13.94
C PRO A 44 -9.21 -0.55 15.18
N ASP A 45 -7.89 -0.71 15.07
CA ASP A 45 -6.89 -0.44 16.11
C ASP A 45 -6.07 0.82 15.83
N PHE A 46 -6.57 1.72 14.97
CA PHE A 46 -5.82 2.90 14.54
C PHE A 46 -5.50 3.83 15.71
N ASP A 47 -4.20 4.05 15.92
CA ASP A 47 -3.63 5.06 16.78
C ASP A 47 -2.77 5.97 15.91
N GLU A 48 -3.16 7.24 15.78
CA GLU A 48 -2.50 8.17 14.85
C GLU A 48 -1.02 8.36 15.18
N HIS A 49 -0.68 8.59 16.45
CA HIS A 49 0.70 8.83 16.87
C HIS A 49 1.61 7.63 16.59
N LYS A 50 1.16 6.42 16.95
CA LYS A 50 1.93 5.19 16.70
C LYS A 50 2.02 4.89 15.21
N SER A 51 0.92 4.99 14.49
CA SER A 51 0.86 4.67 13.05
C SER A 51 1.72 5.64 12.25
N ARG A 52 1.65 6.94 12.56
CA ARG A 52 2.48 7.99 11.96
C ARG A 52 3.96 7.70 12.18
N TYR A 53 4.36 7.45 13.43
CA TYR A 53 5.76 7.13 13.74
C TYR A 53 6.26 5.91 12.94
N GLN A 54 5.46 4.83 12.89
CA GLN A 54 5.83 3.62 12.15
C GLN A 54 5.93 3.87 10.64
N ILE A 55 4.96 4.58 10.06
CA ILE A 55 4.96 4.91 8.63
C ILE A 55 6.18 5.77 8.30
N GLU A 56 6.41 6.85 9.04
CA GLU A 56 7.56 7.75 8.81
C GLU A 56 8.91 7.05 8.98
N HIS A 57 9.01 6.10 9.91
CA HIS A 57 10.21 5.28 10.08
C HIS A 57 10.44 4.36 8.88
N ILE A 58 9.39 3.72 8.37
CA ILE A 58 9.44 2.81 7.22
C ILE A 58 9.73 3.57 5.92
N THR A 59 9.21 4.78 5.76
CA THR A 59 9.43 5.63 4.59
C THR A 59 10.71 6.48 4.69
N GLY A 60 11.62 6.18 5.64
CA GLY A 60 12.88 6.88 5.78
C GLY A 60 12.81 8.32 6.31
N LYS A 61 11.62 8.86 6.61
CA LYS A 61 11.45 10.27 7.02
C LYS A 61 12.07 10.56 8.38
N THR A 62 12.04 9.58 9.29
CA THR A 62 12.68 9.70 10.62
C THR A 62 13.94 8.84 10.75
N SER A 63 14.01 7.70 10.05
CA SER A 63 15.11 6.73 10.17
C SER A 63 16.27 6.98 9.19
N GLY A 64 16.05 7.77 8.14
CA GLY A 64 16.98 7.91 7.00
C GLY A 64 17.07 6.67 6.11
N THR A 65 16.36 5.58 6.43
CA THR A 65 16.36 4.33 5.66
C THR A 65 15.00 4.11 5.02
N GLU A 66 14.97 4.11 3.68
CA GLU A 66 13.77 3.74 2.92
C GLU A 66 13.69 2.22 2.76
N TYR A 67 12.66 1.61 3.33
CA TYR A 67 12.46 0.17 3.23
C TYR A 67 11.80 -0.21 1.91
N THR A 68 12.21 -1.33 1.34
CA THR A 68 11.62 -1.89 0.12
C THR A 68 10.55 -2.94 0.45
N PRO A 69 9.54 -3.11 -0.44
CA PRO A 69 8.54 -4.15 -0.24
C PRO A 69 9.16 -5.54 -0.19
N PRO A 70 8.64 -6.46 0.65
CA PRO A 70 9.12 -7.84 0.65
C PRO A 70 8.89 -8.52 -0.70
N GLU A 71 9.82 -9.38 -1.10
CA GLU A 71 9.70 -10.20 -2.31
C GLU A 71 8.51 -11.16 -2.24
N CYS A 72 8.05 -11.65 -3.40
CA CYS A 72 6.93 -12.60 -3.47
C CYS A 72 7.16 -13.83 -2.59
N ARG A 73 8.40 -14.36 -2.53
CA ARG A 73 8.73 -15.50 -1.67
C ARG A 73 8.54 -15.17 -0.19
N THR A 74 9.04 -14.02 0.26
CA THR A 74 8.87 -13.55 1.63
C THR A 74 7.40 -13.32 1.97
N MET A 75 6.63 -12.72 1.06
CA MET A 75 5.20 -12.54 1.23
C MET A 75 4.44 -13.87 1.37
N LYS A 76 4.87 -14.92 0.66
CA LYS A 76 4.32 -16.28 0.82
C LYS A 76 4.64 -16.84 2.19
N THR A 77 5.89 -16.72 2.65
CA THR A 77 6.29 -17.17 3.99
C THR A 77 5.47 -16.50 5.09
N TYR A 78 5.16 -15.21 4.95
CA TYR A 78 4.35 -14.46 5.91
C TYR A 78 2.83 -14.67 5.74
N GLY A 79 2.39 -15.47 4.76
CA GLY A 79 0.96 -15.70 4.51
C GLY A 79 0.21 -14.48 3.97
N ILE A 80 0.91 -13.47 3.44
CA ILE A 80 0.32 -12.22 2.93
C ILE A 80 0.30 -12.16 1.39
N CYS A 81 0.80 -13.20 0.71
CA CYS A 81 0.65 -13.40 -0.72
C CYS A 81 -0.61 -14.22 -1.00
N VAL A 82 -1.70 -13.55 -1.36
CA VAL A 82 -2.99 -14.19 -1.67
C VAL A 82 -3.43 -13.90 -3.10
N ASN A 83 -4.41 -14.65 -3.59
CA ASN A 83 -5.02 -14.50 -4.91
C ASN A 83 -3.99 -14.59 -6.05
N GLU A 84 -3.11 -15.59 -5.98
CA GLU A 84 -2.14 -15.87 -7.05
C GLU A 84 -2.86 -16.19 -8.36
N ASN A 85 -2.29 -15.73 -9.47
CA ASN A 85 -2.80 -15.99 -10.81
C ASN A 85 -1.67 -16.41 -11.76
N SER A 86 -2.02 -16.67 -13.03
CA SER A 86 -1.06 -17.11 -14.05
C SER A 86 0.10 -16.14 -14.30
N LEU A 87 -0.06 -14.85 -13.96
CA LEU A 87 1.05 -13.89 -14.00
C LEU A 87 1.97 -14.05 -12.79
N CYS A 88 1.43 -14.30 -11.59
CA CYS A 88 2.21 -14.61 -10.39
C CYS A 88 3.07 -15.86 -10.55
N MET A 89 2.59 -16.84 -11.32
CA MET A 89 3.27 -18.14 -11.54
C MET A 89 4.41 -18.08 -12.56
N ARG A 90 4.66 -16.92 -13.20
CA ARG A 90 5.79 -16.77 -14.13
C ARG A 90 7.10 -16.80 -13.35
N GLU A 91 8.10 -17.51 -13.86
CA GLU A 91 9.42 -17.65 -13.21
C GLU A 91 10.10 -16.29 -12.91
N TRP A 92 9.92 -15.30 -13.79
CA TRP A 92 10.48 -13.95 -13.62
C TRP A 92 9.68 -13.06 -12.66
N MET A 93 8.49 -13.50 -12.19
CA MET A 93 7.59 -12.73 -11.33
C MET A 93 7.96 -12.88 -9.85
N THR A 94 9.06 -12.24 -9.46
CA THR A 94 9.64 -12.40 -8.12
C THR A 94 9.29 -11.30 -7.13
N HIS A 95 8.69 -10.20 -7.58
CA HIS A 95 8.50 -9.01 -6.75
C HIS A 95 7.13 -8.33 -6.96
N PRO A 96 6.45 -7.84 -5.90
CA PRO A 96 5.15 -7.17 -6.04
C PRO A 96 5.22 -5.90 -6.91
N LEU A 97 6.32 -5.15 -6.88
CA LEU A 97 6.53 -4.01 -7.80
C LEU A 97 6.64 -4.44 -9.27
N LYS A 98 7.25 -5.60 -9.57
CA LYS A 98 7.26 -6.14 -10.95
C LYS A 98 5.84 -6.44 -11.39
N TYR A 99 5.06 -7.11 -10.53
CA TYR A 99 3.66 -7.42 -10.79
C TYR A 99 2.85 -6.15 -11.07
N TYR A 100 3.01 -5.13 -10.22
CA TYR A 100 2.34 -3.84 -10.37
C TYR A 100 2.67 -3.19 -11.72
N ARG A 101 3.96 -3.09 -12.07
CA ARG A 101 4.41 -2.48 -13.33
C ARG A 101 3.91 -3.24 -14.56
N THR A 102 3.92 -4.58 -14.52
CA THR A 102 3.36 -5.40 -15.61
C THR A 102 1.86 -5.14 -15.77
N LYS A 103 1.09 -5.13 -14.69
CA LYS A 103 -0.34 -4.85 -14.73
C LYS A 103 -0.67 -3.42 -15.15
N GLU A 104 0.12 -2.44 -14.73
CA GLU A 104 0.00 -1.06 -15.15
C GLU A 104 0.23 -0.92 -16.66
N LYS A 105 1.25 -1.58 -17.21
CA LYS A 105 1.52 -1.63 -18.65
C LYS A 105 0.37 -2.31 -19.41
N GLU A 106 -0.11 -3.46 -18.96
CA GLU A 106 -1.28 -4.14 -19.54
C GLU A 106 -2.52 -3.24 -19.53
N GLY A 107 -2.80 -2.57 -18.41
CA GLY A 107 -3.94 -1.65 -18.27
C GLY A 107 -3.83 -0.43 -19.19
N ARG A 108 -2.63 0.15 -19.30
CA ARG A 108 -2.37 1.28 -20.20
C ARG A 108 -2.55 0.89 -21.67
N LEU A 109 -2.09 -0.30 -22.07
CA LEU A 109 -2.29 -0.81 -23.43
C LEU A 109 -3.78 -1.05 -23.75
N ARG A 110 -4.57 -1.45 -22.75
CA ARG A 110 -6.01 -1.73 -22.94
C ARG A 110 -6.90 -0.48 -22.90
N THR A 111 -6.60 0.49 -22.04
CA THR A 111 -7.52 1.60 -21.72
C THR A 111 -6.94 3.00 -22.02
N GLY A 112 -5.66 3.08 -22.39
CA GLY A 112 -4.93 4.34 -22.56
C GLY A 112 -4.66 5.10 -21.24
N LYS A 113 -5.12 4.60 -20.08
CA LYS A 113 -5.01 5.26 -18.77
C LYS A 113 -4.11 4.47 -17.81
N LYS A 114 -3.46 5.19 -16.89
CA LYS A 114 -2.66 4.60 -15.79
C LYS A 114 -3.59 3.85 -14.84
N LEU A 115 -3.14 2.70 -14.31
CA LEU A 115 -3.91 1.92 -13.34
C LEU A 115 -4.04 2.74 -12.04
N ASP A 116 -5.24 3.25 -11.76
CA ASP A 116 -5.52 3.91 -10.50
C ASP A 116 -5.84 2.85 -9.44
N ILE A 117 -4.94 2.67 -8.47
CA ILE A 117 -5.16 1.80 -7.31
C ILE A 117 -5.96 2.53 -6.20
N GLY A 118 -6.57 3.67 -6.51
CA GLY A 118 -7.26 4.52 -5.55
C GLY A 118 -6.39 5.67 -5.02
N LEU A 119 -5.28 5.99 -5.71
CA LEU A 119 -4.37 7.09 -5.33
C LEU A 119 -5.12 8.44 -5.30
N LYS A 120 -6.13 8.62 -6.14
CA LYS A 120 -6.90 9.87 -6.21
C LYS A 120 -7.99 10.02 -5.13
N LYS A 121 -8.42 8.92 -4.49
CA LYS A 121 -9.45 9.00 -3.43
C LYS A 121 -8.88 9.64 -2.16
N ALA A 122 -7.64 9.29 -1.79
CA ALA A 122 -6.96 9.85 -0.62
C ALA A 122 -6.79 11.38 -0.72
N GLU A 123 -6.44 11.91 -1.89
CA GLU A 123 -6.32 13.36 -2.11
C GLU A 123 -7.66 14.11 -1.92
N GLY A 124 -8.77 13.54 -2.38
CA GLY A 124 -10.10 14.15 -2.26
C GLY A 124 -10.70 14.12 -0.84
N GLU A 125 -10.32 13.14 -0.02
CA GLU A 125 -10.73 13.03 1.39
C GLU A 125 -9.85 13.90 2.31
N LEU A 126 -8.54 14.00 2.04
CA LEU A 126 -7.63 14.92 2.74
C LEU A 126 -8.06 16.38 2.58
N GLU A 127 -8.49 16.79 1.38
CA GLU A 127 -8.95 18.17 1.16
C GLU A 127 -10.33 18.45 1.79
N LYS A 128 -11.19 17.44 1.92
CA LYS A 128 -12.45 17.56 2.68
C LYS A 128 -12.20 17.64 4.18
N ASN A 129 -11.32 16.80 4.74
CA ASN A 129 -10.98 16.81 6.16
C ASN A 129 -10.24 18.10 6.59
N ARG A 130 -9.43 18.70 5.71
CA ARG A 130 -8.86 20.05 5.93
C ARG A 130 -9.89 21.17 5.93
N LYS A 131 -11.03 20.99 5.25
CA LYS A 131 -12.12 21.98 5.16
C LYS A 131 -13.17 21.82 6.27
N THR A 132 -13.26 20.65 6.90
CA THR A 132 -14.23 20.38 7.97
C THR A 132 -13.73 20.60 9.39
N GLY A 133 -12.52 21.15 9.59
CA GLY A 133 -12.08 21.73 10.87
C GLY A 133 -12.48 20.92 12.10
N TRP A 134 -11.78 19.81 12.36
CA TRP A 134 -11.94 19.10 13.63
C TRP A 134 -11.43 19.99 14.77
N ARG A 135 -12.39 20.39 15.59
CA ARG A 135 -12.25 21.02 16.90
C ARG A 135 -12.06 19.95 17.96
#